data_AF-A0A1H3Z443-F1
#
_entry.id   AF-A0A1H3Z443-F1
#
_cell.length_a   1.000
_cell.length_b   1.000
_cell.length_c   1.000
_cell.angle_alpha   90.00
_cell.angle_beta   90.00
_cell.angle_gamma   90.00
#
_symmetry.space_group_name_H-M   'P 1'
#
loop_
_entity.id
_entity.type
_entity.pdbx_description
1 polymer ?
#
loop_
_entity_poly.entity_id
_entity_poly.type
_entity_poly.pdbx_seq_one_letter_code
_entity_poly.pdbx_strand_id
1 'polypeptide(L)'
;MKKLFSIMLIMLVFSAVASAQQVEKLFDKYMEDERFNYVYRKGSAGSVLDRADLENLKTDAFNIRFKSDRNKENEKMLILNSANESFQKSFMAEVDKALESDKFENTSYVRNGKDNRVSEYIRKSSDKMEEVRVIKNGSGNVVLKWELYTIRKK
;
A
#
# COMPACT_ATOMS: atom_id res chain seq x y z
N MET A 1 18.74 36.90 48.41
CA MET A 1 17.43 36.32 47.99
C MET A 1 16.82 37.27 46.97
N LYS A 2 16.40 36.94 45.75
CA LYS A 2 16.28 35.70 44.97
C LYS A 2 16.72 36.05 43.54
N LYS A 3 17.69 35.31 42.99
CA LYS A 3 18.00 35.34 41.55
C LYS A 3 16.97 34.46 40.87
N LEU A 4 16.04 35.03 40.10
CA LEU A 4 15.16 34.25 39.23
C LEU A 4 15.73 34.32 37.80
N PHE A 5 16.75 33.50 37.58
CA PHE A 5 17.01 32.91 36.28
C PHE A 5 15.89 31.89 36.02
N SER A 6 15.05 32.14 35.03
CA SER A 6 14.21 31.11 34.42
C SER A 6 13.84 31.64 33.03
N ILE A 7 14.79 31.58 32.09
CA ILE A 7 14.80 30.58 31.03
C ILE A 7 13.37 30.36 30.51
N MET A 8 13.00 31.24 29.59
CA MET A 8 11.85 31.05 28.71
C MET A 8 12.17 29.85 27.81
N LEU A 9 11.84 28.67 28.30
CA LEU A 9 11.92 27.41 27.59
C LEU A 9 10.92 27.49 26.44
N ILE A 10 11.40 27.81 25.24
CA ILE A 10 10.70 27.54 23.99
C ILE A 10 10.57 26.02 23.92
N MET A 11 9.50 25.47 24.48
CA MET A 11 9.05 24.13 24.13
C MET A 11 8.64 24.19 22.66
N LEU A 12 9.61 23.96 21.78
CA LEU A 12 9.33 23.41 20.47
C LEU A 12 8.64 22.07 20.74
N VAL A 13 7.31 22.10 20.72
CA VAL A 13 6.49 20.91 20.61
C VAL A 13 6.91 20.29 19.28
N PHE A 14 7.83 19.33 19.34
CA PHE A 14 7.96 18.34 18.27
C PHE A 14 6.63 17.59 18.26
N SER A 15 5.64 18.16 17.56
CA SER A 15 4.53 17.38 17.07
C SER A 15 5.18 16.26 16.29
N ALA A 16 5.13 15.04 16.82
CA ALA A 16 5.46 13.86 16.09
C ALA A 16 4.51 13.85 14.89
N VAL A 17 4.93 14.49 13.79
CA VAL A 17 4.35 14.28 12.49
C VAL A 17 4.59 12.79 12.30
N ALA A 18 3.56 11.98 12.50
CA ALA A 18 3.57 10.60 12.08
C ALA A 18 4.09 10.64 10.65
N SER A 19 5.34 10.25 10.44
CA SER A 19 6.00 10.48 9.17
C SER A 19 5.16 9.73 8.15
N ALA A 20 4.47 10.44 7.27
CA ALA A 20 3.65 9.79 6.25
C ALA A 20 4.52 8.74 5.55
N GLN A 21 3.97 7.53 5.47
CA GLN A 21 4.60 6.33 4.96
C GLN A 21 5.24 6.63 3.59
N GLN A 22 6.50 6.26 3.34
CA GLN A 22 7.19 6.63 2.10
C GLN A 22 6.48 6.05 0.86
N VAL A 23 5.92 4.85 0.97
CA VAL A 23 5.09 4.24 -0.07
C VAL A 23 3.84 5.07 -0.33
N GLU A 24 3.16 5.55 0.72
CA GLU A 24 1.98 6.41 0.56
C GLU A 24 2.34 7.73 -0.15
N LYS A 25 3.48 8.33 0.19
CA LYS A 25 3.97 9.56 -0.46
C LYS A 25 4.21 9.40 -1.96
N LEU A 26 4.52 8.20 -2.46
CA LEU A 26 4.62 7.97 -3.90
C LEU A 26 3.27 8.19 -4.59
N PHE A 27 2.18 7.76 -3.96
CA PHE A 27 0.83 7.99 -4.49
C PHE A 27 0.49 9.46 -4.47
N ASP A 28 0.75 10.17 -3.37
CA ASP A 28 0.48 11.61 -3.28
C ASP A 28 1.30 12.41 -4.31
N LYS A 29 2.55 11.98 -4.57
CA LYS A 29 3.44 12.60 -5.57
C LYS A 29 2.95 12.41 -7.00
N TYR A 30 2.43 11.23 -7.33
CA TYR A 30 2.14 10.84 -8.71
C TYR A 30 0.64 10.78 -9.06
N MET A 31 -0.27 11.06 -8.13
CA MET A 31 -1.71 10.97 -8.38
C MET A 31 -2.23 11.94 -9.45
N GLU A 32 -1.56 13.09 -9.63
CA GLU A 32 -1.90 14.11 -10.64
C GLU A 32 -0.90 14.13 -11.82
N ASP A 33 0.07 13.21 -11.84
CA ASP A 33 1.08 13.15 -12.89
C ASP A 33 0.49 12.49 -14.14
N GLU A 34 0.49 13.21 -15.27
CA GLU A 34 -0.09 12.76 -16.55
C GLU A 34 0.53 11.46 -17.09
N ARG A 35 1.72 11.10 -16.62
CA ARG A 35 2.40 9.85 -17.01
C ARG A 35 1.84 8.65 -16.26
N PHE A 36 0.92 8.84 -15.31
CA PHE A 36 0.30 7.78 -14.54
C PHE A 36 -1.22 7.79 -14.70
N ASN A 37 -1.80 6.58 -14.74
CA ASN A 37 -3.20 6.43 -14.38
C ASN A 37 -3.26 6.12 -12.88
N TYR A 38 -3.94 6.98 -12.15
CA TYR A 38 -4.19 6.80 -10.73
C TYR A 38 -5.58 6.19 -10.49
N VAL A 39 -5.64 5.16 -9.65
CA VAL A 39 -6.90 4.57 -9.21
C VAL A 39 -6.93 4.56 -7.69
N TYR A 40 -7.99 5.14 -7.13
CA TYR A 40 -8.34 5.02 -5.72
C TYR A 40 -9.61 4.19 -5.57
N ARG A 41 -9.58 3.23 -4.65
CA ARG A 41 -10.78 2.51 -4.21
C ARG A 41 -10.87 2.62 -2.70
N LYS A 42 -11.98 3.20 -2.24
CA LYS A 42 -12.33 3.11 -0.83
C LYS A 42 -12.58 1.64 -0.49
N GLY A 43 -12.00 1.18 0.60
CA GLY A 43 -12.19 -0.18 1.07
C GLY A 43 -13.62 -0.39 1.55
N SER A 44 -14.15 -1.56 1.25
CA SER A 44 -15.40 -2.05 1.82
C SER A 44 -15.07 -2.94 3.01
N ALA A 45 -15.73 -2.70 4.14
CA ALA A 45 -15.62 -3.53 5.33
C ALA A 45 -16.21 -4.93 5.06
N GLY A 46 -15.41 -5.81 4.46
CA GLY A 46 -15.83 -7.13 4.00
C GLY A 46 -16.80 -7.04 2.82
N SER A 47 -16.39 -7.56 1.66
CA SER A 47 -17.39 -8.12 0.74
C SER A 47 -18.00 -9.32 1.45
N VAL A 48 -19.07 -9.10 2.22
CA VAL A 48 -20.05 -10.16 2.44
C VAL A 48 -20.59 -10.39 1.04
N LEU A 49 -20.26 -11.52 0.43
CA LEU A 49 -21.00 -12.00 -0.74
C LEU A 49 -22.47 -11.86 -0.36
N ASP A 50 -23.19 -11.04 -1.12
CA ASP A 50 -24.57 -10.76 -0.78
C ASP A 50 -25.32 -12.11 -0.82
N ARG A 51 -26.32 -12.28 0.02
CA ARG A 51 -27.02 -13.57 0.16
C ARG A 51 -27.58 -14.05 -1.19
N ALA A 52 -27.87 -13.10 -2.08
CA ALA A 52 -28.26 -13.32 -3.47
C ALA A 52 -27.17 -13.95 -4.37
N ASP A 53 -25.88 -13.69 -4.11
CA ASP A 53 -24.77 -14.31 -4.85
C ASP A 53 -24.55 -15.77 -4.39
N LEU A 54 -24.88 -16.08 -3.13
CA LEU A 54 -24.77 -17.41 -2.55
C LEU A 54 -25.91 -18.35 -2.97
N GLU A 55 -27.12 -17.82 -3.22
CA GLU A 55 -28.29 -18.62 -3.62
C GLU A 55 -28.15 -19.27 -5.01
N ASN A 56 -27.24 -18.76 -5.85
CA ASN A 56 -26.92 -19.33 -7.16
C ASN A 56 -25.93 -20.51 -7.10
N LEU A 57 -25.26 -20.73 -5.97
CA LEU A 57 -24.38 -21.87 -5.74
C LEU A 57 -25.18 -23.00 -5.08
N LYS A 58 -26.08 -23.62 -5.85
CA LYS A 58 -26.89 -24.77 -5.41
C LYS A 58 -26.06 -26.06 -5.31
N THR A 59 -25.10 -26.13 -4.40
CA THR A 59 -24.50 -27.40 -3.98
C THR A 59 -24.19 -27.33 -2.48
N ASP A 60 -24.55 -28.39 -1.74
CA ASP A 60 -24.35 -28.56 -0.30
C ASP A 60 -22.87 -28.60 0.16
N ALA A 61 -21.95 -28.15 -0.68
CA ALA A 61 -20.54 -28.09 -0.39
C ALA A 61 -20.14 -26.65 -0.08
N PHE A 62 -19.71 -26.43 1.16
CA PHE A 62 -18.94 -25.28 1.62
C PHE A 62 -19.71 -23.97 1.93
N ASN A 63 -20.29 -23.92 3.13
CA ASN A 63 -20.34 -22.71 3.95
C ASN A 63 -18.91 -22.22 4.33
N ILE A 64 -18.02 -21.98 3.35
CA ILE A 64 -16.78 -21.24 3.63
C ILE A 64 -17.16 -19.77 3.69
N ARG A 65 -17.66 -19.34 4.85
CA ARG A 65 -17.46 -17.96 5.27
C ARG A 65 -15.96 -17.80 5.44
N PHE A 66 -15.28 -17.27 4.43
CA PHE A 66 -13.95 -16.69 4.62
C PHE A 66 -14.14 -15.47 5.53
N LYS A 67 -14.22 -15.70 6.83
CA LYS A 67 -14.04 -14.65 7.83
C LYS A 67 -12.59 -14.19 7.68
N SER A 68 -12.36 -13.22 6.79
CA SER A 68 -11.12 -12.48 6.81
C SER A 68 -11.10 -11.70 8.12
N ASP A 69 -10.16 -12.00 9.00
CA ASP A 69 -9.91 -11.21 10.23
C ASP A 69 -9.39 -9.79 9.91
N ARG A 70 -9.32 -9.42 8.61
CA ARG A 70 -8.83 -8.15 8.07
C ARG A 70 -9.93 -7.45 7.27
N ASN A 71 -10.14 -6.16 7.53
CA ASN A 71 -10.99 -5.28 6.72
C ASN A 71 -10.12 -4.40 5.85
N LYS A 72 -10.39 -4.35 4.55
CA LYS A 72 -9.69 -3.43 3.65
C LYS A 72 -10.18 -2.01 3.88
N GLU A 73 -9.28 -1.10 4.19
CA GLU A 73 -9.57 0.33 4.40
C GLU A 73 -9.56 1.11 3.08
N ASN A 74 -8.55 0.85 2.23
CA ASN A 74 -8.42 1.46 0.92
C ASN A 74 -7.45 0.68 0.02
N GLU A 75 -7.49 1.01 -1.26
CA GLU A 75 -6.52 0.61 -2.28
C GLU A 75 -6.17 1.83 -3.12
N LYS A 76 -4.86 2.03 -3.34
CA LYS A 76 -4.31 2.98 -4.29
C LYS A 76 -3.53 2.21 -5.36
N MET A 77 -3.61 2.65 -6.62
CA MET A 77 -2.85 2.07 -7.71
C MET A 77 -2.30 3.17 -8.62
N LEU A 78 -1.02 3.04 -8.97
CA LEU A 78 -0.34 3.82 -10.01
C LEU A 78 0.00 2.87 -11.15
N ILE A 79 -0.48 3.20 -12.35
CA ILE A 79 -0.16 2.49 -13.58
C ILE A 79 0.66 3.45 -14.43
N LEU A 80 1.95 3.17 -14.59
CA LEU A 80 2.85 3.98 -15.40
C LEU A 80 2.48 3.83 -16.89
N ASN A 81 2.08 4.94 -17.49
CA ASN A 81 1.73 5.08 -18.90
C ASN A 81 2.81 5.90 -19.62
N SER A 82 4.05 5.42 -19.60
CA SER A 82 5.18 6.08 -20.25
C SER A 82 6.12 5.06 -20.85
N ALA A 83 6.53 5.27 -22.10
CA ALA A 83 7.56 4.48 -22.78
C ALA A 83 9.00 4.94 -22.44
N ASN A 84 9.17 5.97 -21.61
CA ASN A 84 10.49 6.49 -21.27
C ASN A 84 11.19 5.59 -20.25
N GLU A 85 12.18 4.81 -20.71
CA GLU A 85 12.94 3.88 -19.87
C GLU A 85 13.68 4.55 -18.71
N SER A 86 14.23 5.76 -18.92
CA SER A 86 14.95 6.46 -17.84
C SER A 86 13.98 6.83 -16.72
N PHE A 87 12.78 7.30 -17.08
CA PHE A 87 11.76 7.63 -16.10
C PHE A 87 11.25 6.38 -15.38
N GLN A 88 11.03 5.28 -16.11
CA GLN A 88 10.66 3.99 -15.51
C GLN A 88 11.71 3.52 -14.48
N LYS A 89 13.01 3.62 -14.81
CA LYS A 89 14.10 3.26 -13.90
C LYS A 89 14.13 4.16 -12.66
N SER A 90 13.98 5.48 -12.84
CA SER A 90 13.92 6.44 -11.72
C SER A 90 12.73 6.17 -10.81
N PHE A 91 11.53 5.97 -11.38
CA PHE A 91 10.34 5.62 -10.61
C PHE A 91 10.54 4.32 -9.83
N MET A 92 11.12 3.30 -10.46
CA MET A 92 11.39 2.04 -9.78
C MET A 92 12.39 2.18 -8.62
N ALA A 93 13.41 3.02 -8.77
CA ALA A 93 14.35 3.30 -7.69
C ALA A 93 13.67 4.01 -6.50
N GLU A 94 12.71 4.90 -6.77
CA GLU A 94 11.89 5.52 -5.71
C GLU A 94 11.01 4.51 -4.99
N VAL A 95 10.38 3.58 -5.72
CA VAL A 95 9.59 2.48 -5.14
C VAL A 95 10.47 1.60 -4.25
N ASP A 96 11.62 1.15 -4.74
CA ASP A 96 12.51 0.27 -3.98
C ASP A 96 13.00 0.97 -2.70
N LYS A 97 13.36 2.26 -2.78
CA LYS A 97 13.74 3.08 -1.62
C LYS A 97 12.59 3.25 -0.62
N ALA A 98 11.37 3.46 -1.10
CA ALA A 98 10.20 3.60 -0.24
C ALA A 98 9.90 2.31 0.52
N LEU A 99 9.89 1.17 -0.19
CA LEU A 99 9.69 -0.16 0.41
C LEU A 99 10.74 -0.45 1.50
N GLU A 100 12.01 -0.14 1.24
CA GLU A 100 13.11 -0.31 2.20
C GLU A 100 12.95 0.60 3.42
N SER A 101 12.71 1.90 3.19
CA SER A 101 12.56 2.91 4.25
C SER A 101 11.41 2.56 5.21
N ASP A 102 10.34 2.03 4.65
CA ASP A 102 9.14 1.64 5.35
C ASP A 102 9.19 0.23 5.95
N LYS A 103 10.29 -0.49 5.73
CA LYS A 103 10.55 -1.85 6.22
C LYS A 103 9.50 -2.86 5.75
N PHE A 104 9.12 -2.78 4.49
CA PHE A 104 8.29 -3.82 3.86
C PHE A 104 9.11 -5.09 3.63
N GLU A 105 8.55 -6.24 4.00
CA GLU A 105 9.15 -7.54 3.76
C GLU A 105 8.67 -8.10 2.42
N ASN A 106 9.58 -8.55 1.56
CA ASN A 106 9.20 -9.27 0.35
C ASN A 106 8.71 -10.67 0.73
N THR A 107 7.44 -10.97 0.47
CA THR A 107 6.83 -12.25 0.84
C THR A 107 6.74 -13.23 -0.30
N SER A 108 6.68 -12.73 -1.53
CA SER A 108 6.60 -13.56 -2.72
C SER A 108 7.08 -12.81 -3.96
N TYR A 109 7.45 -13.57 -4.98
CA TYR A 109 7.52 -13.07 -6.33
C TYR A 109 7.12 -14.15 -7.34
N VAL A 110 6.49 -13.73 -8.42
CA VAL A 110 6.23 -14.54 -9.60
C VAL A 110 7.03 -13.96 -10.76
N ARG A 111 7.72 -14.82 -11.52
CA ARG A 111 8.48 -14.42 -12.69
C ARG A 111 7.92 -15.12 -13.93
N ASN A 112 7.78 -14.38 -15.02
CA ASN A 112 7.44 -14.95 -16.33
C ASN A 112 8.46 -14.48 -17.39
N GLY A 113 9.36 -15.36 -17.79
CA GLY A 113 10.48 -15.01 -18.67
C GLY A 113 11.54 -14.16 -17.94
N LYS A 114 12.37 -13.44 -18.70
CA LYS A 114 13.48 -12.70 -18.12
C LYS A 114 13.03 -11.42 -17.41
N ASP A 115 12.06 -10.73 -17.98
CA ASP A 115 11.81 -9.31 -17.68
C ASP A 115 10.48 -9.04 -16.97
N ASN A 116 9.55 -10.01 -16.95
CA ASN A 116 8.28 -9.85 -16.23
C ASN A 116 8.39 -10.36 -14.79
N ARG A 117 7.95 -9.53 -13.85
CA ARG A 117 7.97 -9.86 -12.43
C ARG A 117 6.78 -9.25 -11.70
N VAL A 118 6.12 -10.05 -10.89
CA VAL A 118 5.19 -9.59 -9.86
C VAL A 118 5.88 -9.82 -8.53
N SER A 119 6.11 -8.77 -7.75
CA SER A 119 6.64 -8.87 -6.40
C SER A 119 5.58 -8.42 -5.41
N GLU A 120 5.43 -9.16 -4.31
CA GLU A 120 4.53 -8.81 -3.23
C GLU A 120 5.33 -8.52 -1.97
N TYR A 121 4.93 -7.47 -1.28
CA TYR A 121 5.55 -7.01 -0.06
C TYR A 121 4.49 -6.74 0.99
N ILE A 122 4.83 -7.04 2.24
CA ILE A 122 3.91 -6.91 3.35
C ILE A 122 4.59 -6.15 4.47
N ARG A 123 3.82 -5.27 5.12
CA ARG A 123 4.17 -4.67 6.40
C ARG A 123 3.04 -4.92 7.38
N LYS A 124 3.36 -5.41 8.57
CA LYS A 124 2.38 -5.67 9.63
C LYS A 124 2.71 -4.84 10.86
N SER A 125 1.66 -4.32 11.48
CA SER A 125 1.67 -3.69 12.80
C SER A 125 0.59 -4.36 13.66
N SER A 126 0.40 -3.87 14.89
CA SER A 126 -0.53 -4.48 15.85
C SER A 126 -1.99 -4.52 15.42
N ASP A 127 -2.40 -3.57 14.58
CA ASP A 127 -3.79 -3.31 14.20
C ASP A 127 -3.94 -3.02 12.70
N LYS A 128 -2.83 -2.91 11.96
CA LYS A 128 -2.83 -2.68 10.52
C LYS A 128 -1.94 -3.65 9.78
N MET A 129 -2.33 -3.95 8.55
CA MET A 129 -1.53 -4.67 7.58
C MET A 129 -1.56 -3.91 6.27
N GLU A 130 -0.42 -3.77 5.64
CA GLU A 130 -0.27 -3.18 4.33
C GLU A 130 0.32 -4.20 3.38
N GLU A 131 -0.23 -4.23 2.16
CA GLU A 131 0.26 -5.05 1.07
C GLU A 131 0.63 -4.14 -0.09
N VAL A 132 1.84 -4.30 -0.61
CA VAL A 132 2.31 -3.62 -1.81
C VAL A 132 2.57 -4.68 -2.87
N ARG A 133 2.01 -4.49 -4.06
CA ARG A 133 2.31 -5.30 -5.24
C ARG A 133 2.96 -4.43 -6.29
N VAL A 134 4.12 -4.88 -6.76
CA VAL A 134 4.86 -4.26 -7.86
C VAL A 134 4.83 -5.22 -9.05
N ILE A 135 4.20 -4.81 -10.14
CA ILE A 135 4.15 -5.56 -11.39
C ILE A 135 5.03 -4.85 -12.40
N LYS A 136 6.05 -5.54 -12.89
CA LYS A 136 6.94 -5.09 -13.96
C LYS A 136 6.70 -5.98 -15.17
N ASN A 137 6.46 -5.37 -16.32
CA ASN A 137 6.47 -6.04 -17.60
C ASN A 137 7.72 -5.61 -18.39
N GLY A 138 8.35 -6.54 -19.11
CA GLY A 138 9.50 -6.28 -19.97
C GLY A 138 9.25 -5.24 -21.06
N SER A 139 7.99 -4.95 -21.38
CA SER A 139 7.60 -3.85 -22.28
C SER A 139 7.61 -2.46 -21.64
N GLY A 140 8.11 -2.31 -20.40
CA GLY A 140 8.21 -1.04 -19.70
C GLY A 140 6.97 -0.64 -18.88
N ASN A 141 5.94 -1.49 -18.83
CA ASN A 141 4.77 -1.23 -17.99
C ASN A 141 5.08 -1.53 -16.53
N VAL A 142 4.83 -0.56 -15.65
CA VAL A 142 4.97 -0.70 -14.21
C VAL A 142 3.62 -0.41 -13.54
N VAL A 143 3.16 -1.34 -12.70
CA VAL A 143 2.01 -1.12 -11.82
C VAL A 143 2.50 -1.20 -10.38
N LEU A 144 2.22 -0.16 -9.62
CA LEU A 144 2.38 -0.13 -8.17
C LEU A 144 0.98 -0.11 -7.54
N LYS A 145 0.67 -1.13 -6.75
CA LYS A 145 -0.59 -1.23 -6.01
C LYS A 145 -0.27 -1.28 -4.52
N TRP A 146 -1.01 -0.52 -3.72
CA TRP A 146 -0.94 -0.51 -2.27
C TRP A 146 -2.33 -0.69 -1.68
N GLU A 147 -2.44 -1.61 -0.72
CA GLU A 147 -3.67 -1.93 -0.02
C GLU A 147 -3.43 -1.81 1.48
N LEU A 148 -4.32 -1.08 2.16
CA LEU A 148 -4.31 -0.93 3.60
C LEU A 148 -5.47 -1.74 4.20
N TYR A 149 -5.16 -2.50 5.25
CA TYR A 149 -6.11 -3.30 5.99
C TYR A 149 -6.05 -3.00 7.49
N THR A 150 -7.20 -2.92 8.16
CA THR A 150 -7.30 -3.00 9.62
C THR A 150 -7.45 -4.46 10.04
N ILE A 151 -6.70 -4.87 11.06
CA ILE A 151 -6.82 -6.18 11.69
C ILE A 151 -7.78 -6.06 12.88
N ARG A 152 -8.86 -6.85 12.90
CA ARG A 152 -9.73 -6.91 14.09
C ARG A 152 -9.02 -7.75 15.17
N LYS A 153 -8.80 -7.17 16.35
CA LYS A 153 -8.42 -7.97 17.53
C LYS A 153 -9.63 -8.83 17.92
N LYS A 154 -9.40 -10.14 18.09
CA LYS A 154 -10.40 -11.08 18.61
C LYS A 154 -10.68 -10.81 20.08
#